data_AF-A5W9D6-F1
#
_entry.id   AF-A5W9D6-F1
#
_cell.length_a   1.000
_cell.length_b   1.000
_cell.length_c   1.000
_cell.angle_alpha   90.00
_cell.angle_beta   90.00
_cell.angle_gamma   90.00
#
_symmetry.space_group_name_H-M   'P 1'
#
loop_
_entity.id
_entity.type
_entity.pdbx_description
1 polymer ?
#
loop_
_entity_poly.entity_id
_entity_poly.type
_entity_poly.pdbx_seq_one_letter_code
_entity_poly.pdbx_strand_id
1 'polypeptide(L)'
;MMPYLPTVRLSTEARARPILRLVTLCSMWCASPFRHSRAGMLCTDTRALCAKRKELFMHDEGSSTLANGAAVELPPGVFPPMAGYTIGDLLAVANAPFEALLNNHDTDPGLIRETVTALAQHLYAAFEREDAQYQIATWYQKPYDQPGKRQRSIETIAEQFGVITLKATAESLKGSPLLGLGKAFYMSLVDAAGQAIKTHILKLNQG
;
A
#
# COMPACT_ATOMS: atom_id res chain seq x y z
N MET A 1 20.13 40.80 -50.09
CA MET A 1 18.69 41.16 -50.22
C MET A 1 17.90 40.27 -49.28
N MET A 2 17.42 40.86 -48.17
CA MET A 2 16.44 40.26 -47.26
C MET A 2 15.03 40.56 -47.78
N PRO A 3 14.04 39.70 -47.47
CA PRO A 3 12.78 40.27 -46.99
C PRO A 3 12.17 39.52 -45.79
N TYR A 4 12.01 40.28 -44.71
CA TYR A 4 10.83 40.43 -43.85
C TYR A 4 9.85 39.27 -43.62
N LEU A 5 9.81 38.85 -42.35
CA LEU A 5 8.68 38.23 -41.65
C LEU A 5 7.44 39.13 -41.61
N PRO A 6 6.22 38.56 -41.48
CA PRO A 6 5.13 39.20 -40.78
C PRO A 6 4.90 38.59 -39.39
N THR A 7 4.81 39.49 -38.41
CA THR A 7 4.40 39.28 -37.03
C THR A 7 2.86 39.24 -36.95
N VAL A 8 2.29 38.23 -36.28
CA VAL A 8 0.92 38.31 -35.74
C VAL A 8 0.95 37.89 -34.26
N ARG A 9 0.64 38.86 -33.41
CA ARG A 9 0.17 38.78 -32.00
C ARG A 9 -1.36 38.58 -32.06
N LEU A 10 -2.09 37.82 -31.23
CA LEU A 10 -2.22 37.85 -29.76
C LEU A 10 -3.12 36.70 -29.25
N SER A 11 -2.89 36.31 -27.99
CA SER A 11 -3.82 35.85 -26.92
C SER A 11 -4.78 34.68 -27.24
N THR A 12 -4.81 33.60 -26.46
CA THR A 12 -5.35 33.53 -25.09
C THR A 12 -4.93 32.23 -24.38
N GLU A 13 -5.04 32.26 -23.05
CA GLU A 13 -5.06 31.20 -22.01
C GLU A 13 -5.07 29.72 -22.49
N ALA A 14 -4.36 28.77 -21.87
CA ALA A 14 -4.36 28.50 -20.45
C ALA A 14 -3.14 27.69 -20.01
N ARG A 15 -2.49 28.16 -18.95
CA ARG A 15 -1.57 27.38 -18.12
C ARG A 15 -2.35 26.30 -17.37
N ALA A 16 -2.23 25.04 -17.78
CA ALA A 16 -2.58 23.92 -16.90
C ALA A 16 -1.31 23.49 -16.16
N ARG A 17 -1.37 23.68 -14.84
CA ARG A 17 -0.30 23.49 -13.86
C ARG A 17 0.01 22.00 -13.64
N PRO A 18 1.25 21.66 -13.24
CA PRO A 18 1.59 20.31 -12.80
C PRO A 18 0.81 19.96 -11.54
N ILE A 19 0.27 18.74 -11.49
CA ILE A 19 -0.34 18.15 -10.30
C ILE A 19 0.79 17.88 -9.30
N LEU A 20 1.09 18.91 -8.52
CA LEU A 20 1.97 18.88 -7.37
C LEU A 20 1.16 19.54 -6.24
N ARG A 21 0.54 18.72 -5.38
CA ARG A 21 0.21 19.00 -3.96
C ARG A 21 -0.79 17.97 -3.44
N LEU A 22 -0.30 17.02 -2.65
CA LEU A 22 -0.80 16.78 -1.29
C LEU A 22 0.33 16.16 -0.44
N VAL A 23 1.36 16.98 -0.19
CA VAL A 23 2.32 16.77 0.90
C VAL A 23 2.31 18.03 1.74
N THR A 24 1.53 18.03 2.82
CA THR A 24 1.79 18.92 3.97
C THR A 24 1.15 18.38 5.26
N LEU A 25 1.99 18.30 6.31
CA LEU A 25 1.68 18.35 7.75
C LEU A 25 1.00 17.14 8.42
N CYS A 26 1.80 16.31 9.10
CA CYS A 26 1.75 16.26 10.57
C CYS A 26 3.08 15.71 11.12
N SER A 27 3.94 16.62 11.60
CA SER A 27 5.06 16.32 12.48
C SER A 27 4.67 16.83 13.87
N MET A 28 5.21 16.18 14.90
CA MET A 28 5.11 16.46 16.35
C MET A 28 4.03 15.67 17.09
N TRP A 29 4.46 14.55 17.68
CA TRP A 29 4.36 14.42 19.14
C TRP A 29 5.54 13.61 19.69
N CYS A 30 6.18 14.22 20.69
CA CYS A 30 7.32 13.72 21.45
C CYS A 30 6.86 12.96 22.70
N ALA A 31 7.81 12.18 23.22
CA ALA A 31 8.07 11.89 24.64
C ALA A 31 7.41 10.63 25.27
N SER A 32 8.28 9.65 25.53
CA SER A 32 8.17 8.63 26.59
C SER A 32 8.20 9.29 27.99
N PRO A 33 7.85 8.61 29.11
CA PRO A 33 8.73 7.55 29.65
C PRO A 33 8.05 6.34 30.32
N PHE A 34 8.86 5.29 30.38
CA PHE A 34 8.80 4.04 31.14
C PHE A 34 8.49 4.23 32.65
N ARG A 35 7.60 3.40 33.23
CA ARG A 35 7.81 2.71 34.53
C ARG A 35 6.73 1.65 34.85
N HIS A 36 7.21 0.42 35.01
CA HIS A 36 6.84 -0.64 35.97
C HIS A 36 5.38 -0.80 36.45
N SER A 37 4.79 -1.98 36.19
CA SER A 37 4.30 -2.83 37.28
C SER A 37 4.18 -4.30 36.86
N ARG A 38 4.62 -5.21 37.75
CA ARG A 38 4.59 -6.67 37.61
C ARG A 38 3.24 -7.22 38.08
N ALA A 39 2.66 -8.12 37.29
CA ALA A 39 1.89 -9.30 37.71
C ALA A 39 1.68 -10.10 36.39
N GLY A 40 2.19 -11.32 36.19
CA GLY A 40 2.09 -12.46 37.07
C GLY A 40 0.80 -13.22 36.76
N MET A 41 0.69 -13.91 35.61
CA MET A 41 -0.19 -15.07 35.51
C MET A 41 0.21 -16.02 34.38
N LEU A 42 0.08 -17.30 34.68
CA LEU A 42 0.68 -18.45 34.03
C LEU A 42 0.16 -18.74 32.61
N CYS A 43 1.05 -19.33 31.81
CA CYS A 43 0.76 -20.06 30.58
C CYS A 43 -0.19 -21.23 30.84
N THR A 44 -1.33 -21.24 30.17
CA THR A 44 -1.96 -22.45 29.60
C THR A 44 -2.84 -22.04 28.41
N ASP A 45 -2.79 -22.83 27.34
CA ASP A 45 -3.64 -22.80 26.12
C ASP A 45 -3.35 -21.82 24.97
N THR A 46 -2.32 -22.13 24.19
CA THR A 46 -2.01 -21.52 22.89
C THR A 46 -2.84 -22.07 21.70
N ARG A 47 -3.92 -22.81 21.93
CA ARG A 47 -4.80 -23.32 20.85
C ARG A 47 -6.18 -22.67 20.73
N ALA A 48 -6.57 -21.78 21.65
CA ALA A 48 -7.92 -21.19 21.68
C ALA A 48 -8.05 -19.75 21.14
N LEU A 49 -6.93 -19.06 20.84
CA LEU A 49 -6.96 -17.63 20.51
C LEU A 49 -7.30 -17.29 19.04
N CYS A 50 -7.22 -18.26 18.11
CA CYS A 50 -7.69 -18.04 16.73
C CYS A 50 -9.20 -18.26 16.54
N ALA A 51 -9.90 -18.90 17.49
CA ALA A 51 -11.33 -19.16 17.38
C ALA A 51 -12.21 -18.10 18.10
N LYS A 52 -11.65 -17.36 19.06
CA LYS A 52 -12.44 -16.46 19.93
C LYS A 52 -12.48 -15.00 19.49
N ARG A 53 -11.97 -14.67 18.30
CA ARG A 53 -12.17 -13.37 17.62
C ARG A 53 -13.24 -13.46 16.52
N LYS A 54 -14.19 -14.39 16.65
CA LYS A 54 -15.32 -14.56 15.73
C LYS A 54 -16.69 -14.42 16.40
N GLU A 55 -16.75 -14.28 17.72
CA GLU A 55 -18.01 -14.34 18.51
C GLU A 55 -18.33 -13.08 19.30
N LEU A 56 -17.86 -11.89 18.87
CA LEU A 56 -18.29 -10.62 19.47
C LEU A 56 -19.29 -9.83 18.63
N PHE A 57 -19.79 -10.41 17.54
CA PHE A 57 -20.82 -9.80 16.70
C PHE A 57 -21.92 -10.82 16.40
N MET A 58 -22.66 -11.28 17.41
CA MET A 58 -23.99 -11.87 17.22
C MET A 58 -24.78 -11.82 18.52
N HIS A 59 -25.64 -10.81 18.63
CA HIS A 59 -26.88 -10.71 19.41
C HIS A 59 -27.51 -9.38 18.97
N ASP A 60 -28.76 -9.24 18.56
CA ASP A 60 -29.91 -10.12 18.39
C ASP A 60 -30.86 -9.45 17.37
N GLU A 61 -31.79 -10.24 16.88
CA GLU A 61 -32.78 -10.10 15.82
C GLU A 61 -33.59 -8.79 15.73
N GLY A 62 -34.00 -8.47 14.48
CA GLY A 62 -35.35 -7.94 14.22
C GLY A 62 -35.52 -6.43 14.06
N SER A 63 -35.03 -5.85 12.96
CA SER A 63 -35.79 -4.81 12.27
C SER A 63 -35.36 -4.71 10.81
N SER A 64 -36.28 -5.08 9.93
CA SER A 64 -36.25 -4.75 8.51
C SER A 64 -36.17 -3.23 8.34
N THR A 65 -34.98 -2.70 8.10
CA THR A 65 -34.82 -1.37 7.54
C THR A 65 -33.56 -1.35 6.69
N LEU A 66 -33.78 -1.44 5.38
CA LEU A 66 -32.95 -0.91 4.29
C LEU A 66 -31.74 -0.08 4.77
N ALA A 67 -30.61 -0.74 5.07
CA ALA A 67 -29.32 -0.08 5.00
C ALA A 67 -28.87 -0.20 3.55
N ASN A 68 -29.44 0.66 2.70
CA ASN A 68 -28.71 1.19 1.56
C ASN A 68 -27.40 1.72 2.12
N GLY A 69 -26.36 0.89 2.18
CA GLY A 69 -24.99 1.37 2.33
C GLY A 69 -24.82 2.32 1.18
N ALA A 70 -24.83 3.62 1.49
CA ALA A 70 -24.83 4.69 0.51
C ALA A 70 -23.83 4.29 -0.57
N ALA A 71 -24.31 4.07 -1.79
CA ALA A 71 -23.45 3.84 -2.92
C ALA A 71 -22.60 5.10 -2.99
N VAL A 72 -21.39 5.04 -2.45
CA VAL A 72 -20.44 6.14 -2.51
C VAL A 72 -20.20 6.31 -3.98
N GLU A 73 -20.81 7.35 -4.54
CA GLU A 73 -20.74 7.63 -5.95
C GLU A 73 -19.27 7.93 -6.25
N LEU A 74 -18.62 6.99 -6.94
CA LEU A 74 -17.23 7.15 -7.31
C LEU A 74 -17.12 8.32 -8.28
N PRO A 75 -16.07 9.15 -8.18
CA PRO A 75 -15.85 10.23 -9.14
C PRO A 75 -15.86 9.70 -10.58
N PRO A 76 -16.36 10.48 -11.56
CA PRO A 76 -16.39 10.05 -12.94
C PRO A 76 -15.02 9.57 -13.44
N GLY A 77 -14.99 8.39 -14.03
CA GLY A 77 -13.77 7.77 -14.56
C GLY A 77 -12.93 7.02 -13.53
N VAL A 78 -13.33 6.95 -12.25
CA VAL A 78 -12.74 6.05 -11.25
C VAL A 78 -13.48 4.73 -11.26
N PHE A 79 -12.73 3.63 -11.35
CA PHE A 79 -13.28 2.29 -11.34
C PHE A 79 -13.21 1.68 -9.93
N PRO A 80 -14.18 0.82 -9.55
CA PRO A 80 -14.15 0.15 -8.26
C PRO A 80 -12.94 -0.79 -8.14
N PRO A 81 -12.51 -1.11 -6.91
CA PRO A 81 -11.39 -2.02 -6.67
C PRO A 81 -11.62 -3.39 -7.33
N MET A 82 -10.55 -3.94 -7.92
CA MET A 82 -10.60 -5.26 -8.54
C MET A 82 -10.24 -6.35 -7.54
N ALA A 83 -10.89 -7.51 -7.64
CA ALA A 83 -10.50 -8.69 -6.88
C ALA A 83 -9.04 -9.06 -7.17
N GLY A 84 -8.27 -9.37 -6.13
CA GLY A 84 -6.83 -9.65 -6.25
C GLY A 84 -5.94 -8.41 -6.28
N TYR A 85 -6.53 -7.20 -6.26
CA TYR A 85 -5.84 -5.91 -6.22
C TYR A 85 -6.44 -4.94 -5.20
N THR A 86 -7.20 -5.47 -4.22
CA THR A 86 -7.59 -4.68 -3.05
C THR A 86 -6.36 -4.39 -2.18
N ILE A 87 -6.43 -3.41 -1.29
CA ILE A 87 -5.32 -3.15 -0.35
C ILE A 87 -4.96 -4.43 0.43
N GLY A 88 -5.95 -5.20 0.88
CA GLY A 88 -5.73 -6.48 1.57
C GLY A 88 -4.95 -7.50 0.73
N ASP A 89 -5.27 -7.61 -0.56
CA ASP A 89 -4.55 -8.50 -1.48
C ASP A 89 -3.11 -8.04 -1.69
N LEU A 90 -2.89 -6.73 -1.86
CA LEU A 90 -1.55 -6.16 -2.03
C LEU A 90 -0.69 -6.38 -0.77
N LEU A 91 -1.26 -6.21 0.42
CA LEU A 91 -0.57 -6.50 1.68
C LEU A 91 -0.13 -7.96 1.75
N ALA A 92 -1.00 -8.90 1.38
CA ALA A 92 -0.67 -10.32 1.37
C ALA A 92 0.46 -10.64 0.37
N VAL A 93 0.42 -10.04 -0.82
CA VAL A 93 1.45 -10.18 -1.86
C VAL A 93 2.82 -9.68 -1.38
N ALA A 94 2.88 -8.52 -0.73
CA ALA A 94 4.13 -7.97 -0.21
C ALA A 94 4.67 -8.76 0.99
N ASN A 95 3.79 -9.20 1.89
CA ASN A 95 4.18 -9.92 3.10
C ASN A 95 4.75 -11.31 2.82
N ALA A 96 4.21 -12.05 1.84
CA ALA A 96 4.59 -13.44 1.61
C ALA A 96 6.12 -13.66 1.41
N PRO A 97 6.82 -12.95 0.49
CA PRO A 97 8.26 -13.12 0.33
C PRO A 97 9.05 -12.47 1.47
N PHE A 98 8.53 -11.42 2.10
CA PHE A 98 9.16 -10.77 3.25
C PHE A 98 9.23 -11.70 4.46
N GLU A 99 8.10 -12.33 4.81
CA GLU A 99 8.03 -13.31 5.90
C GLU A 99 8.86 -14.56 5.59
N ALA A 100 8.88 -15.01 4.33
CA ALA A 100 9.72 -16.13 3.91
C ALA A 100 11.22 -15.85 4.15
N LEU A 101 11.70 -14.63 3.87
CA LEU A 101 13.10 -14.25 4.14
C LEU A 101 13.43 -14.22 5.62
N LEU A 102 12.51 -13.73 6.46
CA LEU A 102 12.70 -13.72 7.92
C LEU A 102 12.78 -15.15 8.47
N ASN A 103 11.90 -16.03 8.02
CA ASN A 103 11.89 -17.44 8.40
C ASN A 103 13.18 -18.17 7.94
N ASN A 104 13.64 -17.89 6.72
CA ASN A 104 14.87 -18.50 6.18
C ASN A 104 16.16 -18.03 6.89
N HIS A 105 16.08 -16.95 7.66
CA HIS A 105 17.20 -16.41 8.43
C HIS A 105 17.12 -16.80 9.92
N ASP A 106 16.31 -17.81 10.27
CA ASP A 106 16.12 -18.27 11.65
C ASP A 106 15.76 -17.14 12.63
N THR A 107 15.00 -16.14 12.15
CA THR A 107 14.61 -14.99 12.96
C THR A 107 13.66 -15.43 14.08
N ASP A 108 13.81 -14.87 15.28
CA ASP A 108 12.91 -15.15 16.41
C ASP A 108 11.43 -14.95 16.01
N PRO A 109 10.52 -15.93 16.26
CA PRO A 109 9.12 -15.82 15.87
C PRO A 109 8.36 -14.64 16.48
N GLY A 110 8.77 -14.15 17.66
CA GLY A 110 8.24 -12.92 18.24
C GLY A 110 8.60 -11.71 17.40
N LEU A 111 9.89 -11.59 17.06
CA LEU A 111 10.39 -10.53 16.19
C LEU A 111 9.78 -10.57 14.78
N ILE A 112 9.53 -11.76 14.21
CA ILE A 112 8.83 -11.89 12.93
C ILE A 112 7.43 -11.28 13.03
N ARG A 113 6.65 -11.66 14.05
CA ARG A 113 5.28 -11.14 14.21
C ARG A 113 5.26 -9.62 14.35
N GLU A 114 6.16 -9.04 15.15
CA GLU A 114 6.27 -7.60 15.32
C GLU A 114 6.65 -6.90 14.01
N THR A 115 7.64 -7.44 13.30
CA THR A 115 8.12 -6.86 12.04
C THR A 115 7.08 -6.94 10.93
N VAL A 116 6.39 -8.08 10.77
CA VAL A 116 5.32 -8.25 9.77
C VAL A 116 4.12 -7.36 10.10
N THR A 117 3.81 -7.16 11.39
CA THR A 117 2.76 -6.23 11.81
C THR A 117 3.13 -4.79 11.46
N ALA A 118 4.36 -4.37 11.77
CA ALA A 118 4.85 -3.03 11.41
C ALA A 118 4.85 -2.82 9.89
N LEU A 119 5.29 -3.82 9.12
CA LEU A 119 5.24 -3.79 7.66
C LEU A 119 3.80 -3.57 7.16
N ALA A 120 2.85 -4.36 7.65
CA ALA A 120 1.45 -4.25 7.24
C ALA A 120 0.86 -2.87 7.55
N GLN A 121 1.18 -2.29 8.71
CA GLN A 121 0.73 -0.93 9.09
C GLN A 121 1.27 0.14 8.15
N HIS A 122 2.59 0.11 7.87
CA HIS A 122 3.22 1.08 6.99
C HIS A 122 2.76 0.95 5.54
N LEU A 123 2.59 -0.28 5.04
CA LEU A 123 2.08 -0.53 3.70
C LEU A 123 0.61 -0.14 3.57
N TYR A 124 -0.22 -0.44 4.57
CA TYR A 124 -1.62 -0.04 4.55
C TYR A 124 -1.74 1.48 4.46
N ALA A 125 -1.03 2.21 5.34
CA ALA A 125 -1.03 3.67 5.33
C ALA A 125 -0.51 4.24 4.00
N ALA A 126 0.53 3.64 3.42
CA ALA A 126 1.06 4.07 2.13
C ALA A 126 0.07 3.81 0.99
N PHE A 127 -0.57 2.64 0.94
CA PHE A 127 -1.54 2.32 -0.12
C PHE A 127 -2.85 3.08 0.01
N GLU A 128 -3.31 3.33 1.24
CA GLU A 128 -4.47 4.17 1.51
C GLU A 128 -4.22 5.61 1.07
N ARG A 129 -3.07 6.19 1.44
CA ARG A 129 -2.70 7.56 1.04
C ARG A 129 -2.67 7.77 -0.47
N GLU A 130 -2.31 6.72 -1.22
CA GLU A 130 -2.20 6.75 -2.67
C GLU A 130 -3.45 6.18 -3.36
N ASP A 131 -4.53 5.85 -2.64
CA ASP A 131 -5.73 5.22 -3.19
C ASP A 131 -5.41 4.01 -4.10
N ALA A 132 -4.45 3.19 -3.69
CA ALA A 132 -3.75 2.24 -4.58
C ALA A 132 -4.71 1.33 -5.36
N GLN A 133 -5.70 0.76 -4.69
CA GLN A 133 -6.68 -0.13 -5.29
C GLN A 133 -7.54 0.55 -6.37
N TYR A 134 -7.87 1.83 -6.20
CA TYR A 134 -8.64 2.60 -7.17
C TYR A 134 -7.77 3.05 -8.34
N GLN A 135 -6.53 3.47 -8.07
CA GLN A 135 -5.58 3.79 -9.13
C GLN A 135 -5.33 2.55 -10.02
N ILE A 136 -4.94 1.41 -9.44
CA ILE A 136 -4.68 0.18 -10.19
C ILE A 136 -5.90 -0.22 -11.03
N ALA A 137 -7.09 -0.24 -10.43
CA ALA A 137 -8.33 -0.54 -11.14
C ALA A 137 -8.59 0.42 -12.31
N THR A 138 -8.48 1.72 -12.05
CA THR A 138 -8.81 2.77 -13.03
C THR A 138 -7.87 2.74 -14.22
N TRP A 139 -6.57 2.65 -13.96
CA TRP A 139 -5.59 2.62 -15.04
C TRP A 139 -5.59 1.30 -15.81
N TYR A 140 -6.03 0.19 -15.22
CA TYR A 140 -6.24 -1.03 -15.97
C TYR A 140 -7.49 -1.00 -16.85
N GLN A 141 -8.61 -0.50 -16.31
CA GLN A 141 -9.94 -0.62 -16.93
C GLN A 141 -10.32 0.54 -17.84
N LYS A 142 -9.68 1.71 -17.72
CA LYS A 142 -10.01 2.86 -18.57
C LYS A 142 -9.82 2.52 -20.06
N PRO A 143 -10.63 3.11 -20.96
CA PRO A 143 -10.47 2.88 -22.39
C PRO A 143 -9.14 3.46 -22.90
N TYR A 144 -8.52 2.76 -23.84
CA TYR A 144 -7.28 3.17 -24.51
C TYR A 144 -7.46 3.14 -26.02
N ASP A 145 -7.04 4.20 -26.70
CA ASP A 145 -7.09 4.27 -28.18
C ASP A 145 -6.18 3.24 -28.85
N GLN A 146 -5.12 2.81 -28.14
CA GLN A 146 -4.10 1.91 -28.65
C GLN A 146 -3.74 0.85 -27.60
N PRO A 147 -3.67 -0.44 -27.95
CA PRO A 147 -3.32 -1.51 -27.01
C PRO A 147 -1.98 -1.28 -26.29
N GLY A 148 -0.97 -0.73 -26.99
CA GLY A 148 0.33 -0.43 -26.40
C GLY A 148 0.32 0.64 -25.30
N LYS A 149 -0.70 1.53 -25.27
CA LYS A 149 -0.84 2.54 -24.20
C LYS A 149 -1.28 1.89 -22.88
N ARG A 150 -2.13 0.85 -22.93
CA ARG A 150 -2.53 0.07 -21.74
C ARG A 150 -1.30 -0.58 -21.11
N GLN A 151 -0.52 -1.30 -21.93
CA GLN A 151 0.67 -2.00 -21.47
C GLN A 151 1.65 -1.07 -20.75
N ARG A 152 2.00 0.06 -21.38
CA ARG A 152 2.90 1.07 -20.79
C ARG A 152 2.33 1.70 -19.52
N SER A 153 1.02 1.88 -19.45
CA SER A 153 0.38 2.41 -18.24
C SER A 153 0.52 1.44 -17.07
N ILE A 154 0.31 0.14 -17.31
CA ILE A 154 0.49 -0.89 -16.29
C ILE A 154 1.96 -0.99 -15.87
N GLU A 155 2.91 -0.92 -16.80
CA GLU A 155 4.34 -0.88 -16.49
C GLU A 155 4.70 0.32 -15.60
N THR A 156 4.17 1.49 -15.92
CA THR A 156 4.40 2.73 -15.14
C THR A 156 3.86 2.61 -13.73
N ILE A 157 2.66 2.04 -13.57
CA ILE A 157 2.02 1.89 -12.26
C ILE A 157 2.66 0.79 -11.43
N ALA A 158 3.06 -0.31 -12.07
CA ALA A 158 3.82 -1.35 -11.41
C ALA A 158 5.14 -0.79 -10.85
N GLU A 159 5.84 0.06 -11.60
CA GLU A 159 7.05 0.75 -11.12
C GLU A 159 6.73 1.69 -9.96
N GLN A 160 5.70 2.53 -10.10
CA GLN A 160 5.30 3.48 -9.06
C GLN A 160 4.95 2.79 -7.75
N PHE A 161 4.08 1.77 -7.78
CA PHE A 161 3.69 1.05 -6.56
C PHE A 161 4.80 0.17 -6.02
N GLY A 162 5.66 -0.39 -6.88
CA GLY A 162 6.91 -1.03 -6.44
C GLY A 162 7.77 -0.07 -5.61
N VAL A 163 8.00 1.15 -6.09
CA VAL A 163 8.78 2.18 -5.35
C VAL A 163 8.09 2.65 -4.07
N ILE A 164 6.76 2.80 -4.07
CA ILE A 164 5.99 3.13 -2.86
C ILE A 164 6.18 2.05 -1.80
N THR A 165 6.06 0.78 -2.20
CA THR A 165 6.27 -0.38 -1.32
C THR A 165 7.71 -0.41 -0.79
N LEU A 166 8.73 -0.22 -1.64
CA LEU A 166 10.13 -0.16 -1.19
C LEU A 166 10.33 0.88 -0.08
N LYS A 167 9.79 2.10 -0.28
CA LYS A 167 9.90 3.18 0.70
C LYS A 167 9.17 2.83 1.99
N ALA A 168 7.92 2.36 1.90
CA ALA A 168 7.12 2.01 3.07
C ALA A 168 7.74 0.86 3.89
N THR A 169 8.30 -0.16 3.23
CA THR A 169 9.03 -1.26 3.88
C THR A 169 10.33 -0.77 4.54
N ALA A 170 11.07 0.14 3.90
CA ALA A 170 12.26 0.72 4.53
C ALA A 170 11.89 1.55 5.78
N GLU A 171 10.79 2.29 5.73
CA GLU A 171 10.27 3.03 6.89
C GLU A 171 9.82 2.10 8.02
N SER A 172 9.17 0.97 7.70
CA SER A 172 8.70 0.00 8.72
C SER A 172 9.84 -0.69 9.47
N LEU A 173 11.04 -0.73 8.88
CA LEU A 173 12.23 -1.32 9.49
C LEU A 173 12.99 -0.35 10.40
N LYS A 174 12.63 0.94 10.43
CA LYS A 174 13.31 1.92 11.28
C LYS A 174 13.17 1.56 12.75
N GLY A 175 14.30 1.47 13.45
CA GLY A 175 14.34 1.08 14.86
C GLY A 175 14.19 -0.43 15.11
N SER A 176 14.02 -1.24 14.06
CA SER A 176 13.98 -2.69 14.18
C SER A 176 15.37 -3.25 14.53
N PRO A 177 15.48 -4.27 15.39
CA PRO A 177 16.74 -4.97 15.63
C PRO A 177 17.28 -5.66 14.37
N LEU A 178 16.44 -5.87 13.34
CA LEU A 178 16.86 -6.42 12.04
C LEU A 178 17.88 -5.55 11.31
N LEU A 179 17.95 -4.25 11.62
CA LEU A 179 18.99 -3.36 11.07
C LEU A 179 20.39 -3.77 11.54
N GLY A 180 20.50 -4.42 12.70
CA GLY A 180 21.75 -4.96 13.24
C GLY A 180 22.26 -6.21 12.52
N LEU A 181 21.43 -6.88 11.73
CA LEU A 181 21.79 -8.06 10.93
C LEU A 181 22.55 -7.69 9.64
N GLY A 182 22.72 -6.40 9.36
CA GLY A 182 23.53 -5.89 8.28
C GLY A 182 22.71 -5.38 7.09
N LYS A 183 23.36 -4.51 6.31
CA LYS A 183 22.72 -3.80 5.20
C LYS A 183 22.17 -4.71 4.12
N ALA A 184 22.90 -5.75 3.75
CA ALA A 184 22.48 -6.68 2.70
C ALA A 184 21.16 -7.36 3.07
N PHE A 185 21.00 -7.75 4.34
CA PHE A 185 19.80 -8.44 4.80
C PHE A 185 18.57 -7.55 4.77
N TYR A 186 18.59 -6.38 5.42
CA TYR A 186 17.40 -5.54 5.43
C TYR A 186 17.06 -4.97 4.04
N MET A 187 18.06 -4.72 3.18
CA MET A 187 17.81 -4.33 1.79
C MET A 187 17.13 -5.47 1.01
N SER A 188 17.51 -6.73 1.26
CA SER A 188 16.83 -7.88 0.63
C SER A 188 15.35 -7.99 1.02
N LEU A 189 15.02 -7.64 2.26
CA LEU A 189 13.63 -7.58 2.73
C LEU A 189 12.84 -6.49 2.00
N VAL A 190 13.43 -5.29 1.90
CA VAL A 190 12.84 -4.15 1.19
C VAL A 190 12.61 -4.51 -0.27
N ASP A 191 13.64 -5.01 -0.95
CA ASP A 191 13.57 -5.38 -2.37
C ASP A 191 12.54 -6.48 -2.63
N ALA A 192 12.46 -7.49 -1.76
CA ALA A 192 11.49 -8.57 -1.88
C ALA A 192 10.04 -8.08 -1.89
N ALA A 193 9.67 -7.19 -0.95
CA ALA A 193 8.33 -6.63 -0.89
C ALA A 193 8.02 -5.77 -2.12
N GLY A 194 8.94 -4.87 -2.51
CA GLY A 194 8.75 -3.98 -3.66
C GLY A 194 8.64 -4.72 -4.99
N GLN A 195 9.51 -5.71 -5.22
CA GLN A 195 9.47 -6.53 -6.44
C GLN A 195 8.23 -7.41 -6.50
N ALA A 196 7.73 -7.89 -5.36
CA ALA A 196 6.50 -8.69 -5.32
C ALA A 196 5.28 -7.89 -5.81
N ILE A 197 5.12 -6.66 -5.33
CA ILE A 197 4.04 -5.77 -5.77
C ILE A 197 4.18 -5.41 -7.25
N LYS A 198 5.37 -4.98 -7.67
CA LYS A 198 5.64 -4.67 -9.08
C LYS A 198 5.29 -5.86 -9.98
N THR A 199 5.80 -7.04 -9.65
CA THR A 199 5.54 -8.27 -10.41
C THR A 199 4.06 -8.62 -10.43
N HIS A 200 3.37 -8.46 -9.31
CA HIS A 200 1.94 -8.75 -9.21
C HIS A 200 1.09 -7.83 -10.10
N ILE A 201 1.38 -6.53 -10.12
CA ILE A 201 0.70 -5.57 -11.01
C ILE A 201 1.00 -5.87 -12.49
N LEU A 202 2.23 -6.26 -12.82
CA LEU A 202 2.60 -6.60 -14.21
C LEU A 202 1.83 -7.81 -14.77
N LYS A 203 1.25 -8.67 -13.93
CA LYS A 203 0.38 -9.78 -14.39
C LYS A 203 -0.85 -9.27 -15.14
N LEU A 204 -1.29 -8.04 -14.90
CA LEU A 204 -2.39 -7.41 -15.66
C LEU A 204 -2.09 -7.28 -17.16
N ASN A 205 -0.82 -7.31 -17.57
CA ASN A 205 -0.43 -7.29 -18.99
C ASN A 205 -0.38 -8.69 -19.64
N GLN A 206 -0.59 -9.76 -18.87
CA GLN A 206 -0.52 -11.15 -19.35
C GLN A 206 -1.88 -11.73 -19.76
N GLY A 207 -2.96 -10.92 -19.65
CA GLY A 207 -4.33 -11.26 -20.04
C GLY A 207 -4.79 -10.62 -21.34
#